data_AF-A0A6C0HKI6-F1
#
_entry.id   AF-A0A6C0HKI6-F1
#
_cell.length_a   1.000
_cell.length_b   1.000
_cell.length_c   1.000
_cell.angle_alpha   90.00
_cell.angle_beta   90.00
_cell.angle_gamma   90.00
#
_symmetry.space_group_name_H-M   'P 1'
#
loop_
_entity.id
_entity.type
_entity.pdbx_description
1 polymer ?
#
loop_
_entity_poly.entity_id
_entity_poly.type
_entity_poly.pdbx_seq_one_letter_code
_entity_poly.pdbx_strand_id
1 'polypeptide(L)'
;MINTDKVRKQVAGLSSDNLKWKTGDEYNSLNKNEFLEKMGEKYSYLKTNSSTLFDMCIDGTIDIARVEQMLLMIEQVNNGKDYNTASQEIGQSLTDHYVKPIIDKLDSDKLDSDKKV
;
A
#
# COMPACT_ATOMS: atom_id res chain seq x y z
N MET A 1 -16.20 -2.07 12.59
CA MET A 1 -14.76 -2.28 12.77
C MET A 1 -14.20 -2.87 11.49
N ILE A 2 -13.12 -2.30 10.93
CA ILE A 2 -12.50 -2.80 9.70
C ILE A 2 -11.80 -4.12 10.02
N ASN A 3 -12.09 -5.17 9.23
CA ASN A 3 -11.41 -6.45 9.34
C ASN A 3 -10.13 -6.40 8.50
N THR A 4 -9.00 -6.17 9.17
CA THR A 4 -7.68 -5.99 8.55
C THR A 4 -7.20 -7.24 7.82
N ASP A 5 -7.47 -8.43 8.35
CA ASP A 5 -7.16 -9.70 7.66
C ASP A 5 -7.89 -9.84 6.33
N LYS A 6 -9.16 -9.41 6.28
CA LYS A 6 -9.95 -9.43 5.05
C LYS A 6 -9.42 -8.40 4.05
N VAL A 7 -8.97 -7.23 4.51
CA VAL A 7 -8.30 -6.24 3.65
C VAL A 7 -7.00 -6.81 3.08
N ARG A 8 -6.10 -7.38 3.90
CA ARG A 8 -4.85 -8.01 3.43
C ARG A 8 -5.10 -9.04 2.34
N LYS A 9 -6.01 -9.99 2.61
CA LYS A 9 -6.33 -11.06 1.66
C LYS A 9 -6.86 -10.52 0.34
N GLN A 10 -7.73 -9.51 0.37
CA GLN A 10 -8.30 -8.95 -0.85
C GLN A 10 -7.30 -8.06 -1.61
N VAL A 11 -6.44 -7.30 -0.94
CA VAL A 11 -5.36 -6.54 -1.57
C VAL A 11 -4.38 -7.47 -2.29
N ALA A 12 -3.89 -8.52 -1.61
CA ALA A 12 -2.98 -9.49 -2.20
C ALA A 12 -3.63 -10.22 -3.38
N GLY A 13 -4.88 -10.65 -3.22
CA GLY A 13 -5.63 -11.32 -4.28
C GLY A 13 -5.85 -10.43 -5.50
N LEU A 14 -6.31 -9.18 -5.30
CA LEU A 14 -6.57 -8.26 -6.40
C LEU A 14 -5.28 -7.83 -7.10
N SER A 15 -4.19 -7.62 -6.36
CA SER A 15 -2.89 -7.31 -6.95
C SER A 15 -2.38 -8.46 -7.85
N SER A 16 -2.56 -9.71 -7.39
CA SER A 16 -2.23 -10.88 -8.19
C SER A 16 -3.11 -11.01 -9.43
N ASP A 17 -4.42 -10.80 -9.31
CA ASP A 17 -5.34 -10.88 -10.45
C ASP A 17 -5.10 -9.77 -11.46
N ASN A 18 -4.78 -8.55 -11.01
CA ASN A 18 -4.40 -7.45 -11.89
C ASN A 18 -3.11 -7.75 -12.65
N LEU A 19 -2.12 -8.35 -11.99
CA LEU A 19 -0.89 -8.76 -12.65
C LEU A 19 -1.19 -9.77 -13.77
N LYS A 20 -1.97 -10.80 -13.48
CA LYS A 20 -2.37 -11.83 -14.46
C LYS A 20 -3.16 -11.24 -15.64
N TRP A 21 -4.00 -10.25 -15.38
CA TRP A 21 -4.72 -9.53 -16.44
C TRP A 21 -3.77 -8.72 -17.33
N LYS A 22 -2.81 -8.01 -16.71
CA LYS A 22 -1.81 -7.21 -17.43
C LYS A 22 -0.82 -8.08 -18.22
N THR A 23 -0.46 -9.27 -17.74
CA THR A 23 0.41 -10.21 -18.45
C THR A 23 -0.33 -11.04 -19.51
N GLY A 24 -1.66 -11.05 -19.47
CA GLY A 24 -2.50 -11.83 -20.38
C GLY A 24 -2.65 -13.30 -20.00
N ASP A 25 -2.19 -13.69 -18.81
CA ASP A 25 -2.25 -15.07 -18.29
C ASP A 25 -3.70 -15.49 -17.95
N GLU A 26 -4.45 -14.59 -17.33
CA GLU A 26 -5.88 -14.77 -17.02
C GLU A 26 -6.65 -13.49 -17.33
N TYR A 27 -7.97 -13.59 -17.52
CA TYR A 27 -8.86 -12.45 -17.79
C TYR A 27 -8.57 -11.68 -19.09
N ASN A 28 -7.73 -12.21 -19.98
CA ASN A 28 -7.34 -11.58 -21.25
C ASN A 28 -8.51 -11.28 -22.21
N SER A 29 -9.64 -11.96 -22.05
CA SER A 29 -10.87 -11.70 -22.81
C SER A 29 -11.64 -10.48 -22.31
N LEU A 30 -11.28 -9.94 -21.14
CA LEU A 30 -11.98 -8.81 -20.52
C LEU A 30 -11.30 -7.50 -20.89
N ASN A 31 -12.11 -6.53 -21.30
CA ASN A 31 -11.66 -5.14 -21.36
C ASN A 31 -11.58 -4.54 -19.95
N LYS A 32 -11.03 -3.32 -19.84
CA LYS A 32 -10.81 -2.65 -18.55
C LYS A 32 -12.08 -2.52 -17.70
N ASN A 33 -13.21 -2.19 -18.31
CA ASN A 33 -14.46 -1.99 -17.57
C ASN A 33 -15.03 -3.32 -17.08
N GLU A 34 -15.02 -4.35 -17.92
CA GLU A 34 -15.44 -5.70 -17.54
C GLU A 34 -14.57 -6.29 -16.44
N PHE A 35 -13.25 -6.05 -16.51
CA PHE A 35 -12.32 -6.43 -15.46
C PHE A 35 -12.63 -5.71 -14.15
N LEU A 36 -12.82 -4.39 -14.19
CA LEU A 36 -13.18 -3.57 -13.02
C LEU A 36 -14.48 -4.02 -12.35
N GLU A 37 -15.50 -4.34 -13.15
CA GLU A 37 -16.78 -4.85 -12.65
C GLU A 37 -16.60 -6.20 -11.96
N LYS A 38 -15.98 -7.17 -12.66
CA LYS A 38 -15.71 -8.51 -12.14
C LYS A 38 -14.87 -8.49 -10.86
N MET A 39 -13.83 -7.67 -10.82
CA MET A 39 -12.99 -7.50 -9.62
C MET A 39 -13.75 -6.78 -8.51
N GLY A 40 -14.63 -5.84 -8.85
CA GLY A 40 -15.47 -5.15 -7.87
C GLY A 40 -16.47 -6.06 -7.17
N GLU A 41 -16.97 -7.08 -7.86
CA GLU A 41 -17.80 -8.12 -7.26
C GLU A 41 -16.96 -9.09 -6.40
N LYS A 42 -15.88 -9.62 -6.97
CA LYS A 42 -14.99 -10.59 -6.31
C LYS A 42 -14.34 -10.04 -5.04
N TYR A 43 -13.93 -8.77 -5.07
CA TYR A 43 -13.28 -8.04 -3.98
C TYR A 43 -14.19 -6.94 -3.41
N SER A 44 -15.49 -7.24 -3.31
CA SER A 44 -16.52 -6.29 -2.85
C SER A 44 -16.24 -5.70 -1.46
N TYR A 45 -15.67 -6.48 -0.54
CA TYR A 45 -15.33 -5.96 0.78
C TYR A 45 -14.27 -4.85 0.71
N LEU A 46 -13.21 -5.06 -0.07
CA LEU A 46 -12.17 -4.06 -0.30
C LEU A 46 -12.76 -2.84 -1.01
N LYS A 47 -13.55 -3.04 -2.07
CA LYS A 47 -14.21 -1.95 -2.80
C LYS A 47 -15.11 -1.10 -1.90
N THR A 48 -15.90 -1.72 -1.02
CA THR A 48 -16.83 -1.02 -0.12
C THR A 48 -16.13 -0.36 1.06
N ASN A 49 -15.13 -1.01 1.67
CA ASN A 49 -14.50 -0.50 2.89
C ASN A 49 -13.26 0.36 2.61
N SER A 50 -12.69 0.27 1.42
CA SER A 50 -11.53 1.05 0.99
C SER A 50 -11.44 1.10 -0.54
N SER A 51 -12.29 1.92 -1.17
CA SER A 51 -12.27 2.14 -2.62
C SER A 51 -10.91 2.62 -3.11
N THR A 52 -10.21 3.47 -2.34
CA THR A 52 -8.86 3.92 -2.67
C THR A 52 -7.85 2.77 -2.81
N LEU A 53 -7.84 1.82 -1.87
CA LEU A 53 -6.95 0.65 -1.97
C LEU A 53 -7.34 -0.24 -3.14
N PHE A 54 -8.64 -0.39 -3.41
CA PHE A 54 -9.13 -1.11 -4.58
C PHE A 54 -8.60 -0.48 -5.88
N ASP A 55 -8.75 0.84 -6.04
CA ASP A 55 -8.31 1.57 -7.24
C ASP A 55 -6.78 1.49 -7.41
N MET A 56 -6.02 1.65 -6.32
CA MET A 56 -4.55 1.48 -6.35
C MET A 56 -4.12 0.07 -6.77
N CYS A 57 -4.86 -0.97 -6.36
CA CYS A 57 -4.58 -2.34 -6.83
C CYS A 57 -4.83 -2.47 -8.34
N ILE A 58 -5.92 -1.89 -8.85
CA ILE A 58 -6.28 -1.93 -10.29
C ILE A 58 -5.24 -1.16 -11.11
N ASP A 59 -4.83 0.01 -10.67
CA ASP A 59 -3.83 0.80 -11.38
C ASP A 59 -2.43 0.15 -11.28
N GLY A 60 -2.20 -0.69 -10.26
CA GLY A 60 -0.91 -1.33 -10.00
C GLY A 60 0.10 -0.40 -9.37
N THR A 61 -0.37 0.64 -8.69
CA THR A 61 0.43 1.65 -7.98
C THR A 61 0.51 1.38 -6.49
N ILE A 62 0.00 0.23 -6.05
CA ILE A 62 -0.07 -0.13 -4.64
C ILE A 62 1.31 -0.45 -4.07
N ASP A 63 1.66 0.24 -2.98
CA ASP A 63 2.81 -0.07 -2.15
C ASP A 63 2.38 -1.00 -1.02
N ILE A 64 2.66 -2.29 -1.17
CA ILE A 64 2.26 -3.33 -0.21
C ILE A 64 2.87 -3.08 1.17
N ALA A 65 4.12 -2.60 1.24
CA ALA A 65 4.76 -2.32 2.52
C ALA A 65 4.02 -1.21 3.28
N ARG A 66 3.61 -0.17 2.55
CA ARG A 66 2.82 0.93 3.12
C ARG A 66 1.42 0.47 3.55
N VAL A 67 0.79 -0.42 2.80
CA VAL A 67 -0.52 -0.99 3.16
C VAL A 67 -0.43 -1.82 4.45
N GLU A 68 0.59 -2.65 4.59
CA GLU A 68 0.81 -3.42 5.82
C GLU A 68 1.01 -2.52 7.04
N GLN A 69 1.76 -1.43 6.89
CA GLN A 69 1.89 -0.42 7.94
C GLN A 69 0.54 0.19 8.34
N MET A 70 -0.29 0.58 7.38
CA MET A 70 -1.63 1.12 7.67
C MET A 70 -2.52 0.10 8.38
N LEU A 71 -2.47 -1.18 7.97
CA LEU A 71 -3.29 -2.23 8.59
C LEU A 71 -2.85 -2.55 10.02
N LEU A 72 -1.55 -2.48 10.29
CA LEU A 72 -1.01 -2.60 11.65
C LEU A 72 -1.56 -1.50 12.57
N MET A 73 -1.69 -0.25 12.10
CA MET A 73 -2.30 0.82 12.89
C MET A 73 -3.75 0.53 13.24
N ILE A 74 -4.52 0.07 12.25
CA ILE A 74 -5.94 -0.25 12.43
C ILE A 74 -6.07 -1.37 13.47
N GLU A 75 -5.18 -2.36 13.46
CA GLU A 75 -5.13 -3.40 14.49
C GLU A 75 -4.77 -2.86 15.87
N GLN A 76 -3.76 -1.99 15.97
CA GLN A 76 -3.38 -1.37 17.23
C GLN A 76 -4.54 -0.56 17.83
N VAL A 77 -5.25 0.22 17.01
CA VAL A 77 -6.42 1.00 17.42
C VAL A 77 -7.59 0.07 17.79
N ASN A 78 -7.85 -0.98 17.00
CA ASN A 78 -8.88 -1.98 17.31
C ASN A 78 -8.60 -2.69 18.64
N ASN A 79 -7.33 -2.86 19.02
CA ASN A 79 -6.89 -3.47 20.27
C ASN A 79 -6.81 -2.47 21.45
N GLY A 80 -7.33 -1.25 21.27
CA GLY A 80 -7.48 -0.26 22.35
C GLY A 80 -6.29 0.68 22.54
N LYS A 81 -5.31 0.71 21.61
CA LYS A 81 -4.24 1.70 21.63
C LYS A 81 -4.79 3.06 21.23
N ASP A 82 -4.38 4.11 21.95
CA ASP A 82 -4.77 5.47 21.62
C ASP A 82 -4.30 5.86 20.21
N TYR A 83 -5.18 6.53 19.47
CA TYR A 83 -4.95 6.90 18.07
C TYR A 83 -3.71 7.79 17.90
N ASN A 84 -3.45 8.72 18.82
CA ASN A 84 -2.30 9.61 18.70
C ASN A 84 -0.98 8.85 18.85
N THR A 85 -0.95 7.86 19.75
CA THR A 85 0.25 7.02 19.96
C THR A 85 0.52 6.16 18.73
N ALA A 86 -0.51 5.49 18.19
CA ALA A 86 -0.37 4.71 16.96
C ALA A 86 0.07 5.59 15.77
N SER A 87 -0.48 6.81 15.66
CA SER A 87 -0.13 7.78 14.62
C SER A 87 1.33 8.24 14.68
N GLN A 88 1.85 8.53 15.87
CA GLN A 88 3.25 8.94 16.06
C GLN A 88 4.24 7.84 15.65
N GLU A 89 3.98 6.58 16.01
CA GLU A 89 4.85 5.45 15.67
C GLU A 89 5.00 5.27 14.15
N ILE A 90 3.91 5.49 13.40
CA ILE A 90 3.95 5.40 11.94
C ILE A 90 4.58 6.62 11.31
N GLY A 91 4.32 7.82 11.82
CA GLY A 91 5.02 9.01 11.39
C GLY A 91 6.54 8.83 11.50
N GLN A 92 6.99 8.22 12.60
CA GLN A 92 8.41 7.88 12.78
C GLN A 92 8.88 6.82 11.77
N SER A 93 8.11 5.74 11.56
CA SER A 93 8.45 4.68 10.59
C SER A 93 8.57 5.23 9.15
N LEU A 94 7.67 6.13 8.74
CA LEU A 94 7.71 6.76 7.42
C LEU A 94 8.90 7.72 7.28
N THR A 95 9.19 8.49 8.33
CA THR A 95 10.38 9.35 8.38
C THR A 95 11.64 8.51 8.23
N ASP A 96 11.71 7.38 8.91
CA ASP A 96 12.87 6.50 8.92
C ASP A 96 13.08 5.80 7.56
N HIS A 97 12.00 5.42 6.87
CA HIS A 97 12.09 4.75 5.56
C HIS A 97 12.31 5.70 4.38
N TYR A 98 11.74 6.90 4.40
CA TYR A 98 11.74 7.77 3.22
C TYR A 98 12.50 9.09 3.40
N VAL A 99 12.56 9.63 4.62
CA VAL A 99 13.20 10.94 4.87
C VAL A 99 14.67 10.76 5.25
N LYS A 100 14.97 9.85 6.19
CA LYS A 100 16.35 9.60 6.62
C LYS A 100 17.29 9.22 5.46
N PRO A 101 16.94 8.28 4.56
CA PRO A 101 17.84 7.92 3.46
C PRO A 101 18.13 9.06 2.47
N ILE A 102 17.20 10.02 2.35
CA ILE A 102 17.40 11.21 1.51
C ILE A 102 18.34 12.20 2.21
N ILE A 103 18.13 12.45 3.51
CA ILE A 103 19.00 13.31 4.31
C ILE A 103 20.43 12.73 4.35
N ASP A 104 20.56 11.44 4.61
CA ASP A 104 21.86 10.77 4.69
C ASP A 104 22.62 10.83 3.35
N LYS A 105 21.92 10.69 2.21
CA LYS A 105 22.51 10.89 0.88
C LYS A 105 22.92 12.35 0.63
N LEU A 106 22.07 13.30 1.00
CA LEU A 106 22.39 14.72 0.84
C LEU A 106 23.61 15.13 1.67
N ASP A 107 23.78 14.57 2.85
CA ASP A 107 24.93 14.85 3.71
C ASP A 107 26.20 14.13 3.23
N SER A 108 26.09 12.91 2.69
CA SER A 108 27.22 12.23 2.04
C SER A 108 27.71 12.97 0.79
N ASP A 109 26.80 13.47 -0.04
CA ASP A 109 27.14 14.15 -1.29
C ASP A 109 27.84 15.50 -1.05
N LYS A 110 27.50 16.19 0.05
CA LYS A 110 28.20 17.42 0.50
C LYS A 110 29.61 17.12 1.04
N LEU A 111 29.79 16.01 1.75
CA LEU A 111 31.08 15.60 2.29
C LEU A 111 32.09 15.21 1.19
N ASP A 112 31.61 14.69 0.06
CA ASP A 112 32.45 14.35 -1.09
C ASP A 112 32.79 15.57 -1.98
N SER A 113 31.95 16.63 -1.98
CA SER A 113 32.29 17.89 -2.66
C SER A 113 33.36 18.69 -1.92
N ASP A 114 33.37 18.65 -0.58
CA ASP A 114 34.36 19.38 0.23
C ASP A 114 35.75 18.72 0.27
N LYS A 115 35.86 17.43 -0.10
CA LYS A 115 37.14 16.71 -0.19
C LYS A 115 37.85 16.83 -1.55
N LYS A 116 37.24 17.50 -2.53
CA LYS A 116 37.81 17.70 -3.88
C LYS A 116 38.40 19.10 -4.11
N VAL A 117 38.54 19.92 -3.06
CA VAL A 117 39.16 21.26 -3.11
C VAL A 117 40.54 21.23 -2.48
#